data_AF-A0A524B7V2-F1
#
_entry.id   AF-A0A524B7V2-F1
#
_cell.length_a   1.000
_cell.length_b   1.000
_cell.length_c   1.000
_cell.angle_alpha   90.00
_cell.angle_beta   90.00
_cell.angle_gamma   90.00
#
_symmetry.space_group_name_H-M   'P 1'
#
loop_
_entity.id
_entity.type
_entity.pdbx_description
1 polymer ?
#
loop_
_entity_poly.entity_id
_entity_poly.type
_entity_poly.pdbx_seq_one_letter_code
_entity_poly.pdbx_strand_id
1 'polypeptide(L)'
;MHPWGLIRSGPARAAALIAALAAVLGATLATTPSRADDPRVATGSTTYAIPAAPGNVSARLAPGGVRVTWAPVTAHPPVRHYSVHAGQGSCPVLVPAGSTSAVLPVVEGQGLIEPRVEAVNAYGFSPAGVAPSIDVTGRATGRYANVQVLQLSDFHGAIQATPTAAGAAVLAAAWKQDRARVPATLIVSSGDNIGGAPPVSASFEEFPTVEALNLMGLDVSTFGNHEHDRPLEHVRRVVDASAFQWVVSNYSTLAPLAGQQKSARSLVMLRRGGVSIGVVGMNTEDTPEVVAPGNLTDPRSDTTIAISPSVRGVQSAIDRARARGADIVIVLAHQGWSRNVDGRPEGRLVDLTRQLRGEDIIYGGHTHQQFMSYIQRTFVAQVPNSGAEYTRTQVCVDTRTGRVVGADTEGVSTRDMAGIAPDPRVQALVDDYVNRASALLDVRIGQVSGVFPRGGEPPVERSGETPMGTFAAEAVRRTYGTQLAFLNGGGLRGTLPARQEAPARPTPVRPPPRLF
;
A
#
# COMPACT_ATOMS: atom_id res chain seq x y z
N MET A 1 -44.58 26.57 2.50
CA MET A 1 -44.26 28.01 2.32
C MET A 1 -42.81 28.11 1.87
N HIS A 2 -42.60 28.40 0.59
CA HIS A 2 -41.29 28.78 0.03
C HIS A 2 -40.92 30.19 0.49
N PRO A 3 -39.61 30.51 0.46
CA PRO A 3 -39.24 31.69 -0.32
C PRO A 3 -37.88 31.52 -1.00
N TRP A 4 -37.82 31.55 -2.33
CA TRP A 4 -36.71 32.16 -3.07
C TRP A 4 -37.27 32.74 -4.37
N GLY A 5 -37.12 34.05 -4.51
CA GLY A 5 -37.70 34.88 -5.55
C GLY A 5 -36.97 34.78 -6.90
N LEU A 6 -37.78 34.89 -7.95
CA LEU A 6 -37.37 34.99 -9.35
C LEU A 6 -36.52 36.23 -9.62
N ILE A 7 -35.43 36.04 -10.37
CA ILE A 7 -34.93 37.03 -11.33
C ILE A 7 -34.98 36.37 -12.71
N ARG A 8 -35.93 36.82 -13.53
CA ARG A 8 -36.03 36.51 -14.97
C ARG A 8 -35.07 37.44 -15.71
N SER A 9 -34.16 36.87 -16.51
CA SER A 9 -33.51 37.56 -17.63
C SER A 9 -33.62 36.67 -18.88
N GLY A 10 -34.27 37.20 -19.92
CA GLY A 10 -34.65 36.49 -21.13
C GLY A 10 -33.51 36.22 -22.13
N PRO A 11 -33.83 35.54 -23.25
CA PRO A 11 -32.88 34.99 -24.20
C PRO A 11 -32.43 36.06 -25.20
N ALA A 12 -31.54 36.97 -24.77
CA ALA A 12 -30.95 37.96 -25.68
C ALA A 12 -29.48 38.30 -25.37
N ARG A 13 -28.83 37.61 -24.42
CA ARG A 13 -27.39 37.77 -24.13
C ARG A 13 -26.53 36.54 -24.42
N ALA A 14 -27.13 35.43 -24.86
CA ALA A 14 -26.41 34.23 -25.28
C ALA A 14 -25.87 34.27 -26.73
N ALA A 15 -26.25 35.29 -27.52
CA ALA A 15 -25.86 35.40 -28.93
C ALA A 15 -24.57 36.23 -29.17
N ALA A 16 -23.95 36.80 -28.13
CA ALA A 16 -22.76 37.67 -28.28
C ALA A 16 -21.44 37.03 -27.81
N LEU A 17 -21.45 35.82 -27.24
CA LEU A 17 -20.22 35.14 -26.80
C LEU A 17 -19.78 33.96 -27.69
N ILE A 18 -20.62 33.58 -28.67
CA ILE A 18 -20.34 32.47 -29.61
C ILE A 18 -19.68 32.99 -30.91
N ALA A 19 -19.56 34.31 -31.10
CA ALA A 19 -18.98 34.92 -32.29
C ALA A 19 -17.47 35.25 -32.20
N ALA A 20 -16.74 34.79 -31.17
CA ALA A 20 -15.32 35.12 -30.97
C ALA A 20 -14.33 33.93 -31.03
N LEU A 21 -14.77 32.72 -31.41
CA LEU A 21 -13.86 31.56 -31.49
C LEU A 21 -14.01 30.68 -32.75
N ALA A 22 -14.71 31.18 -33.77
CA ALA A 22 -14.98 30.45 -35.01
C ALA A 22 -14.34 31.06 -36.28
N ALA A 23 -13.33 31.93 -36.15
CA ALA A 23 -12.66 32.51 -37.32
C ALA A 23 -11.17 32.71 -37.08
N VAL A 24 -10.37 31.63 -37.10
CA VAL A 24 -9.12 31.51 -37.86
C VAL A 24 -8.82 30.01 -38.03
N LEU A 25 -9.46 29.39 -39.03
CA LEU A 25 -9.08 28.08 -39.57
C LEU A 25 -9.20 28.20 -41.09
N GLY A 26 -8.06 28.32 -41.78
CA GLY A 26 -8.01 28.33 -43.24
C GLY A 26 -6.72 28.88 -43.85
N ALA A 27 -5.92 27.96 -44.41
CA ALA A 27 -4.80 28.13 -45.34
C ALA A 27 -3.48 28.69 -44.75
N THR A 28 -2.35 27.98 -44.79
CA THR A 28 -1.70 27.47 -46.01
C THR A 28 -0.68 26.37 -45.66
N LEU A 29 -0.69 25.30 -46.46
CA LEU A 29 0.42 24.35 -46.59
C LEU A 29 1.58 25.07 -47.29
N ALA A 30 2.67 25.29 -46.57
CA ALA A 30 3.97 25.61 -47.15
C ALA A 30 5.01 24.65 -46.57
N THR A 31 5.49 23.75 -47.42
CA THR A 31 6.64 22.90 -47.18
C THR A 31 7.90 23.76 -47.06
N THR A 32 8.49 23.84 -45.87
CA THR A 32 9.86 24.33 -45.67
C THR A 32 10.72 23.20 -45.11
N PRO A 33 11.94 22.99 -45.63
CA PRO A 33 12.76 21.84 -45.29
C PRO A 33 13.27 21.92 -43.84
N SER A 34 13.46 20.76 -43.24
CA SER A 34 14.11 20.55 -41.96
C SER A 34 15.43 21.31 -41.89
N ARG A 35 15.49 22.34 -41.05
CA ARG A 35 16.74 22.90 -40.57
C ARG A 35 16.95 22.38 -39.15
N ALA A 36 17.87 21.41 -39.06
CA ALA A 36 18.49 20.98 -37.82
C ALA A 36 19.10 22.19 -37.09
N ASP A 37 19.24 22.03 -35.78
CA ASP A 37 19.96 22.88 -34.83
C ASP A 37 19.19 24.07 -34.23
N ASP A 38 18.22 23.77 -33.35
CA ASP A 38 17.97 24.59 -32.15
C ASP A 38 18.77 23.99 -30.97
N PRO A 39 19.83 24.64 -30.47
CA PRO A 39 20.67 24.09 -29.42
C PRO A 39 20.09 24.25 -28.00
N ARG A 40 18.77 24.46 -27.84
CA ARG A 40 18.17 24.72 -26.52
C ARG A 40 17.06 23.77 -26.07
N VAL A 41 17.12 22.47 -26.36
CA VAL A 41 16.55 21.44 -25.46
C VAL A 41 17.37 20.15 -25.57
N ALA A 42 18.59 20.18 -25.04
CA ALA A 42 19.29 18.97 -24.63
C ALA A 42 19.49 19.06 -23.12
N THR A 43 18.40 19.17 -22.36
CA THR A 43 18.46 18.79 -20.94
C THR A 43 18.60 17.28 -20.93
N GLY A 44 19.83 16.79 -20.73
CA GLY A 44 20.06 15.38 -20.46
C GLY A 44 19.10 14.97 -19.34
N SER A 45 18.11 14.15 -19.66
CA SER A 45 17.21 13.52 -18.70
C SER A 45 18.08 12.95 -17.60
N THR A 46 18.07 13.57 -16.43
CA THR A 46 18.79 13.03 -15.29
C THR A 46 18.02 11.79 -14.86
N THR A 47 18.45 10.63 -15.35
CA THR A 47 17.76 9.36 -15.07
C THR A 47 18.07 8.95 -13.63
N TYR A 48 17.15 9.31 -12.75
CA TYR A 48 17.18 8.85 -11.38
C TYR A 48 16.82 7.37 -11.28
N ALA A 49 17.68 6.59 -10.64
CA ALA A 49 17.51 5.15 -10.48
C ALA A 49 18.08 4.67 -9.13
N ILE A 50 17.73 3.44 -8.75
CA ILE A 50 18.41 2.73 -7.67
C ILE A 50 19.90 2.50 -8.03
N PRO A 51 20.81 2.41 -7.05
CA PRO A 51 22.23 2.21 -7.33
C PRO A 51 22.52 0.83 -7.96
N ALA A 52 23.71 0.66 -8.54
CA ALA A 52 24.23 -0.66 -8.91
C ALA A 52 24.61 -1.49 -7.67
N ALA A 53 24.71 -2.80 -7.83
CA ALA A 53 25.12 -3.71 -6.75
C ALA A 53 26.57 -3.43 -6.28
N PRO A 54 26.84 -3.41 -4.96
CA PRO A 54 28.20 -3.36 -4.43
C PRO A 54 29.06 -4.53 -4.93
N GLY A 55 30.28 -4.22 -5.37
CA GLY A 55 31.23 -5.22 -5.87
C GLY A 55 32.16 -5.77 -4.80
N ASN A 56 32.92 -6.82 -5.12
CA ASN A 56 33.97 -7.40 -4.27
C ASN A 56 33.53 -7.68 -2.82
N VAL A 57 32.29 -8.15 -2.65
CA VAL A 57 31.74 -8.43 -1.32
C VAL A 57 32.41 -9.68 -0.76
N SER A 58 33.01 -9.55 0.42
CA SER A 58 33.64 -10.67 1.12
C SER A 58 33.29 -10.65 2.60
N ALA A 59 33.30 -11.83 3.21
CA ALA A 59 32.92 -12.02 4.60
C ALA A 59 33.93 -12.90 5.34
N ARG A 60 34.21 -12.57 6.61
CA ARG A 60 35.00 -13.39 7.52
C ARG A 60 34.52 -13.27 8.95
N LEU A 61 34.72 -14.31 9.75
CA LEU A 61 34.44 -14.26 11.18
C LEU A 61 35.26 -13.14 11.86
N ALA A 62 34.63 -12.42 12.78
CA ALA A 62 35.23 -11.36 13.55
C ALA A 62 34.65 -11.30 14.98
N PRO A 63 35.31 -10.63 15.94
CA PRO A 63 34.70 -10.35 17.23
C PRO A 63 33.35 -9.63 17.05
N GLY A 64 32.30 -10.15 17.68
CA GLY A 64 30.95 -9.57 17.63
C GLY A 64 30.10 -9.96 16.42
N GLY A 65 30.60 -10.75 15.46
CA GLY A 65 29.80 -11.25 14.33
C GLY A 65 30.61 -11.57 13.08
N VAL A 66 30.09 -11.22 11.91
CA VAL A 66 30.76 -11.42 10.61
C VAL A 66 31.19 -10.08 10.06
N ARG A 67 32.50 -9.89 9.85
CA ARG A 67 33.00 -8.72 9.15
C ARG A 67 32.74 -8.88 7.66
N VAL A 68 31.94 -7.99 7.11
CA VAL A 68 31.64 -7.89 5.67
C VAL A 68 32.40 -6.68 5.11
N THR A 69 33.01 -6.83 3.95
CA THR A 69 33.71 -5.76 3.22
C THR A 69 33.22 -5.71 1.79
N TRP A 70 33.24 -4.53 1.15
CA TRP A 70 32.76 -4.32 -0.21
C TRP A 70 33.49 -3.16 -0.91
N ALA A 71 33.43 -3.15 -2.24
CA ALA A 71 33.78 -1.99 -3.05
C ALA A 71 32.59 -1.02 -3.12
N PRO A 72 32.80 0.29 -2.87
CA PRO A 72 31.72 1.28 -2.91
C PRO A 72 31.23 1.51 -4.35
N VAL A 73 29.97 1.96 -4.47
CA VAL A 73 29.34 2.31 -5.74
C VAL A 73 28.96 3.79 -5.77
N THR A 74 29.05 4.39 -6.96
CA THR A 74 28.59 5.75 -7.22
C THR A 74 27.24 5.71 -7.94
N ALA A 75 26.34 6.62 -7.61
CA ALA A 75 25.01 6.69 -8.20
C ALA A 75 24.48 8.12 -8.22
N HIS A 76 23.47 8.37 -9.07
CA HIS A 76 22.68 9.59 -9.04
C HIS A 76 21.19 9.26 -8.87
N PRO A 77 20.57 9.60 -7.71
CA PRO A 77 21.12 10.33 -6.57
C PRO A 77 22.21 9.53 -5.84
N PRO A 78 23.05 10.23 -5.06
CA PRO A 78 24.14 9.59 -4.35
C PRO A 78 23.62 8.55 -3.36
N VAL A 79 24.40 7.48 -3.22
CA VAL A 79 24.29 6.52 -2.13
C VAL A 79 24.37 7.29 -0.80
N ARG A 80 23.44 7.00 0.10
CA ARG A 80 23.37 7.59 1.44
C ARG A 80 23.78 6.60 2.52
N HIS A 81 23.48 5.33 2.30
CA HIS A 81 23.77 4.25 3.24
C HIS A 81 24.12 2.95 2.50
N TYR A 82 24.68 2.00 3.24
CA TYR A 82 24.68 0.59 2.87
C TYR A 82 23.89 -0.22 3.90
N SER A 83 23.02 -1.12 3.43
CA SER A 83 22.40 -2.17 4.24
C SER A 83 23.31 -3.40 4.20
N VAL A 84 23.69 -3.94 5.36
CA VAL A 84 24.45 -5.19 5.47
C VAL A 84 23.60 -6.19 6.22
N HIS A 85 23.30 -7.33 5.60
CA HIS A 85 22.29 -8.28 6.07
C HIS A 85 22.62 -9.70 5.60
N ALA A 86 21.80 -10.69 5.95
CA ALA A 86 21.88 -12.05 5.41
C ALA A 86 20.50 -12.62 5.06
N GLY A 87 19.57 -11.74 4.66
CA GLY A 87 18.19 -12.10 4.33
C GLY A 87 17.31 -12.38 5.55
N GLN A 88 16.25 -13.16 5.35
CA GLN A 88 15.26 -13.48 6.38
C GLN A 88 15.89 -14.08 7.65
N GLY A 89 15.50 -13.59 8.82
CA GLY A 89 16.03 -14.03 10.11
C GLY A 89 17.37 -13.40 10.50
N SER A 90 18.00 -12.62 9.62
CA SER A 90 19.25 -11.91 9.94
C SER A 90 19.01 -10.63 10.76
N CYS A 91 20.09 -10.06 11.29
CA CYS A 91 20.07 -8.80 12.04
C CYS A 91 20.76 -7.71 11.20
N PRO A 92 20.02 -7.01 10.33
CA PRO A 92 20.62 -6.05 9.39
C PRO A 92 21.25 -4.85 10.09
N VAL A 93 22.31 -4.30 9.48
CA VAL A 93 23.01 -3.10 9.95
C VAL A 93 23.01 -2.06 8.84
N LEU A 94 22.57 -0.84 9.18
CA LEU A 94 22.68 0.31 8.29
C LEU A 94 23.95 1.09 8.60
N VAL A 95 24.81 1.29 7.60
CA VAL A 95 26.05 2.07 7.74
C VAL A 95 26.08 3.28 6.79
N PRO A 96 26.80 4.37 7.13
CA PRO A 96 26.90 5.55 6.26
C PRO A 96 27.56 5.26 4.91
N ALA A 97 27.27 6.05 3.88
CA ALA A 97 27.81 5.93 2.52
C ALA A 97 29.34 5.86 2.39
N GLY A 98 30.10 6.40 3.35
CA GLY A 98 31.57 6.33 3.35
C GLY A 98 32.14 4.98 3.82
N SER A 99 31.28 4.06 4.28
CA SER A 99 31.70 2.77 4.82
C SER A 99 32.05 1.80 3.70
N THR A 100 33.11 1.03 3.91
CA THR A 100 33.53 -0.10 3.04
C THR A 100 33.61 -1.41 3.81
N SER A 101 33.25 -1.39 5.09
CA SER A 101 33.10 -2.58 5.92
C SER A 101 32.10 -2.35 7.06
N ALA A 102 31.48 -3.45 7.52
CA ALA A 102 30.62 -3.49 8.70
C ALA A 102 30.78 -4.84 9.41
N VAL A 103 30.38 -4.92 10.67
CA VAL A 103 30.21 -6.20 11.37
C VAL A 103 28.71 -6.51 11.40
N LEU A 104 28.32 -7.55 10.67
CA LEU A 104 26.98 -8.12 10.68
C LEU A 104 26.81 -8.95 11.96
N PRO A 105 25.89 -8.59 12.87
CA PRO A 105 25.62 -9.37 14.06
C PRO A 105 25.08 -10.76 13.73
N VAL A 106 25.44 -11.72 14.58
CA VAL A 106 24.87 -13.07 14.57
C VAL A 106 23.85 -13.17 15.69
N VAL A 107 22.64 -13.60 15.34
CA VAL A 107 21.54 -13.84 16.29
C VAL A 107 21.36 -15.34 16.53
N GLU A 108 20.70 -15.69 17.64
CA GLU A 108 20.50 -17.09 18.03
C GLU A 108 19.77 -17.88 16.93
N GLY A 109 20.15 -19.15 16.78
CA GLY A 109 19.56 -20.06 15.79
C GLY A 109 20.16 -19.97 14.38
N GLN A 110 21.07 -19.03 14.12
CA GLN A 110 21.76 -18.96 12.82
C GLN A 110 22.84 -20.04 12.68
N GLY A 111 22.87 -20.68 11.51
CA GLY A 111 23.88 -21.65 11.09
C GLY A 111 24.69 -21.12 9.91
N LEU A 112 24.45 -21.65 8.71
CA LEU A 112 25.03 -21.11 7.47
C LEU A 112 24.29 -19.83 7.04
N ILE A 113 25.01 -18.72 6.88
CA ILE A 113 24.44 -17.46 6.38
C ILE A 113 25.13 -17.01 5.09
N GLU A 114 24.43 -16.21 4.28
CA GLU A 114 24.96 -15.60 3.06
C GLU A 114 24.96 -14.07 3.23
N PRO A 115 26.10 -13.46 3.61
CA PRO A 115 26.16 -12.02 3.83
C PRO A 115 25.98 -11.24 2.54
N ARG A 116 25.13 -10.22 2.60
CA ARG A 116 24.72 -9.34 1.51
C ARG A 116 24.99 -7.88 1.87
N VAL A 117 25.29 -7.09 0.84
CA VAL A 117 25.43 -5.64 0.95
C VAL A 117 24.63 -4.97 -0.16
N GLU A 118 23.77 -4.03 0.21
CA GLU A 118 22.98 -3.23 -0.73
C GLU A 118 23.31 -1.75 -0.54
N ALA A 119 23.52 -1.04 -1.64
CA ALA A 119 23.65 0.41 -1.64
C ALA A 119 22.26 1.05 -1.62
N VAL A 120 22.05 2.03 -0.76
CA VAL A 120 20.74 2.68 -0.59
C VAL A 120 20.84 4.15 -0.97
N ASN A 121 19.99 4.58 -1.91
CA ASN A 121 19.75 6.00 -2.21
C ASN A 121 18.28 6.35 -1.99
N ALA A 122 17.88 7.58 -2.36
CA ALA A 122 16.52 8.09 -2.14
C ALA A 122 15.40 7.30 -2.86
N TYR A 123 15.74 6.43 -3.81
CA TYR A 123 14.76 5.59 -4.54
C TYR A 123 14.66 4.17 -4.03
N GLY A 124 15.72 3.70 -3.36
CA GLY A 124 15.70 2.41 -2.71
C GLY A 124 17.04 1.70 -2.68
N PHE A 125 16.93 0.40 -2.55
CA PHE A 125 18.03 -0.54 -2.40
C PHE A 125 18.49 -0.99 -3.80
N SER A 126 19.81 -1.06 -3.99
CA SER A 126 20.40 -1.74 -5.14
C SER A 126 20.14 -3.24 -5.06
N PRO A 127 20.31 -4.01 -6.16
CA PRO A 127 20.54 -5.45 -6.02
C PRO A 127 21.71 -5.72 -5.05
N ALA A 128 21.64 -6.83 -4.32
CA ALA A 128 22.65 -7.20 -3.35
C ALA A 128 23.97 -7.64 -4.01
N GLY A 129 25.08 -7.08 -3.51
CA GLY A 129 26.38 -7.72 -3.62
C GLY A 129 26.49 -8.84 -2.58
N VAL A 130 26.95 -10.02 -2.99
CA VAL A 130 26.85 -11.26 -2.20
C VAL A 130 28.24 -11.81 -1.88
N ALA A 131 28.51 -12.08 -0.60
CA ALA A 131 29.70 -12.82 -0.18
C ALA A 131 29.44 -14.33 -0.21
N PRO A 132 30.50 -15.16 -0.31
CA PRO A 132 30.39 -16.60 -0.07
C PRO A 132 29.75 -16.88 1.30
N SER A 133 28.96 -17.95 1.36
CA SER A 133 28.30 -18.37 2.61
C SER A 133 29.32 -18.69 3.70
N ILE A 134 28.95 -18.40 4.94
CA ILE A 134 29.81 -18.57 6.12
C ILE A 134 29.03 -19.21 7.25
N ASP A 135 29.63 -20.21 7.91
CA ASP A 135 29.04 -20.87 9.06
C ASP A 135 29.26 -20.04 10.32
N VAL A 136 28.15 -19.64 10.94
CA VAL A 136 28.11 -18.84 12.18
C VAL A 136 27.48 -19.61 13.34
N THR A 137 27.37 -20.93 13.23
CA THR A 137 26.84 -21.79 14.29
C THR A 137 27.53 -21.52 15.62
N GLY A 138 26.75 -21.21 16.66
CA GLY A 138 27.26 -20.93 18.01
C GLY A 138 27.98 -19.59 18.17
N ARG A 139 27.86 -18.66 17.21
CA ARG A 139 28.52 -17.34 17.26
C ARG A 139 27.64 -16.20 17.77
N ALA A 140 26.39 -16.47 18.12
CA ALA A 140 25.48 -15.47 18.68
C ALA A 140 26.00 -14.95 20.03
N THR A 141 25.83 -13.64 20.28
CA THR A 141 26.33 -12.98 21.50
C THR A 141 25.23 -12.59 22.49
N GLY A 142 23.95 -12.78 22.14
CA GLY A 142 22.80 -12.34 22.92
C GLY A 142 22.58 -10.81 22.95
N ARG A 143 23.50 -10.01 22.39
CA ARG A 143 23.41 -8.54 22.34
C ARG A 143 22.37 -8.02 21.35
N TYR A 144 22.06 -8.80 20.32
CA TYR A 144 21.20 -8.36 19.23
C TYR A 144 19.99 -9.28 19.12
N ALA A 145 18.84 -8.68 18.83
CA ALA A 145 17.60 -9.39 18.55
C ALA A 145 17.07 -8.94 17.19
N ASN A 146 16.48 -9.88 16.45
CA ASN A 146 15.78 -9.60 15.21
C ASN A 146 14.27 -9.68 15.44
N VAL A 147 13.54 -8.69 14.93
CA VAL A 147 12.08 -8.72 14.79
C VAL A 147 11.76 -8.67 13.31
N GLN A 148 10.94 -9.62 12.85
CA GLN A 148 10.39 -9.59 11.50
C GLN A 148 9.07 -8.82 11.50
N VAL A 149 8.88 -7.94 10.52
CA VAL A 149 7.61 -7.25 10.29
C VAL A 149 7.10 -7.60 8.89
N LEU A 150 5.90 -8.17 8.85
CA LEU A 150 5.17 -8.43 7.61
C LEU A 150 4.15 -7.31 7.44
N GLN A 151 4.28 -6.49 6.40
CA GLN A 151 3.36 -5.37 6.17
C GLN A 151 2.60 -5.52 4.86
N LEU A 152 1.28 -5.38 4.95
CA LEU A 152 0.34 -5.27 3.84
C LEU A 152 -0.27 -3.86 3.81
N SER A 153 -0.79 -3.44 2.66
CA SER A 153 -1.61 -2.23 2.54
C SER A 153 -2.67 -2.42 1.48
N ASP A 154 -3.75 -1.63 1.55
CA ASP A 154 -4.73 -1.47 0.48
C ASP A 154 -5.28 -2.84 0.02
N PHE A 155 -5.57 -3.73 0.97
CA PHE A 155 -6.03 -5.09 0.65
C PHE A 155 -7.37 -5.05 -0.09
N HIS A 156 -8.20 -4.03 0.17
CA HIS A 156 -9.50 -3.80 -0.49
C HIS A 156 -10.34 -5.06 -0.62
N GLY A 157 -10.36 -5.91 0.41
CA GLY A 157 -11.08 -7.18 0.40
C GLY A 157 -10.78 -8.12 -0.76
N ALA A 158 -9.56 -8.09 -1.31
CA ALA A 158 -9.07 -9.02 -2.33
C ALA A 158 -8.78 -10.41 -1.74
N ILE A 159 -9.78 -11.00 -1.09
CA ILE A 159 -9.67 -12.31 -0.42
C ILE A 159 -9.52 -13.47 -1.41
N GLN A 160 -10.00 -13.31 -2.64
CA GLN A 160 -9.86 -14.27 -3.73
C GLN A 160 -8.52 -14.11 -4.44
N ALA A 161 -7.89 -15.23 -4.81
CA ALA A 161 -6.71 -15.22 -5.66
C ALA A 161 -7.08 -14.82 -7.10
N THR A 162 -6.23 -14.00 -7.71
CA THR A 162 -6.29 -13.62 -9.13
C THR A 162 -4.87 -13.64 -9.71
N PRO A 163 -4.66 -13.49 -11.03
CA PRO A 163 -3.31 -13.40 -11.58
C PRO A 163 -2.44 -12.28 -10.97
N THR A 164 -3.07 -11.25 -10.40
CA THR A 164 -2.39 -10.08 -9.82
C THR A 164 -2.62 -9.93 -8.31
N ALA A 165 -3.30 -10.88 -7.65
CA ALA A 165 -3.56 -10.86 -6.21
C ALA A 165 -3.38 -12.27 -5.64
N ALA A 166 -2.58 -12.42 -4.58
CA ALA A 166 -2.34 -13.75 -4.00
C ALA A 166 -3.60 -14.37 -3.38
N GLY A 167 -4.55 -13.53 -2.91
CA GLY A 167 -5.70 -13.95 -2.13
C GLY A 167 -5.35 -14.28 -0.68
N ALA A 168 -6.36 -14.25 0.19
CA ALA A 168 -6.17 -14.39 1.63
C ALA A 168 -5.55 -15.74 2.02
N ALA A 169 -5.94 -16.83 1.36
CA ALA A 169 -5.49 -18.18 1.73
C ALA A 169 -4.01 -18.43 1.42
N VAL A 170 -3.49 -17.90 0.31
CA VAL A 170 -2.06 -17.99 -0.02
C VAL A 170 -1.23 -17.07 0.89
N LEU A 171 -1.71 -15.84 1.14
CA LEU A 171 -1.07 -14.92 2.09
C LEU A 171 -0.99 -15.53 3.49
N ALA A 172 -2.07 -16.17 3.97
CA ALA A 172 -2.10 -16.86 5.25
C ALA A 172 -1.00 -17.94 5.36
N ALA A 173 -0.86 -18.76 4.31
CA ALA A 173 0.15 -19.80 4.25
C ALA A 173 1.58 -19.23 4.19
N ALA A 174 1.81 -18.19 3.39
CA ALA A 174 3.09 -17.51 3.30
C ALA A 174 3.50 -16.90 4.66
N TRP A 175 2.60 -16.16 5.32
CA TRP A 175 2.85 -15.60 6.64
C TRP A 175 3.04 -16.65 7.73
N LYS A 176 2.38 -17.81 7.61
CA LYS A 176 2.62 -18.95 8.50
C LYS A 176 4.05 -19.50 8.34
N GLN A 177 4.55 -19.63 7.11
CA GLN A 177 5.94 -20.03 6.86
C GLN A 177 6.93 -19.00 7.42
N ASP A 178 6.64 -17.71 7.24
CA ASP A 178 7.46 -16.62 7.74
C ASP A 178 7.54 -16.57 9.27
N ARG A 179 6.40 -16.76 9.95
CA ARG A 179 6.37 -16.88 11.41
C ARG A 179 7.11 -18.11 11.92
N ALA A 180 7.08 -19.22 11.18
CA ALA A 180 7.80 -20.43 11.56
C ALA A 180 9.33 -20.23 11.46
N ARG A 181 9.79 -19.46 10.45
CA ARG A 181 11.21 -19.13 10.29
C ARG A 181 11.69 -18.09 11.29
N VAL A 182 10.88 -17.07 11.57
CA VAL A 182 11.20 -16.01 12.53
C VAL A 182 10.06 -15.88 13.55
N PRO A 183 10.12 -16.59 14.69
CA PRO A 183 9.03 -16.55 15.69
C PRO A 183 8.73 -15.15 16.23
N ALA A 184 9.72 -14.26 16.27
CA ALA A 184 9.55 -12.85 16.60
C ALA A 184 8.99 -12.04 15.42
N THR A 185 7.84 -12.46 14.89
CA THR A 185 7.15 -11.80 13.78
C THR A 185 5.97 -10.97 14.26
N LEU A 186 5.84 -9.76 13.70
CA LEU A 186 4.67 -8.89 13.81
C LEU A 186 4.03 -8.75 12.42
N ILE A 187 2.71 -8.79 12.33
CA ILE A 187 1.98 -8.57 11.07
C ILE A 187 1.15 -7.29 11.17
N VAL A 188 1.36 -6.36 10.25
CA VAL A 188 0.71 -5.04 10.28
C VAL A 188 0.07 -4.66 8.95
N SER A 189 -0.92 -3.76 8.99
CA SER A 189 -1.51 -3.18 7.79
C SER A 189 -1.58 -1.65 7.83
N SER A 190 -1.26 -1.02 6.71
CA SER A 190 -1.32 0.44 6.54
C SER A 190 -2.70 0.95 6.16
N GLY A 191 -3.78 0.18 6.36
CA GLY A 191 -5.16 0.61 6.11
C GLY A 191 -5.67 0.26 4.71
N ASP A 192 -6.91 0.65 4.42
CA ASP A 192 -7.71 0.24 3.27
C ASP A 192 -7.72 -1.29 3.09
N ASN A 193 -7.87 -1.99 4.21
CA ASN A 193 -8.08 -3.43 4.17
C ASN A 193 -9.47 -3.74 3.60
N ILE A 194 -10.44 -2.89 3.93
CA ILE A 194 -11.85 -2.96 3.50
C ILE A 194 -12.23 -1.74 2.65
N GLY A 195 -13.43 -1.74 2.09
CA GLY A 195 -13.91 -0.69 1.17
C GLY A 195 -13.19 -0.73 -0.19
N GLY A 196 -13.76 -0.07 -1.20
CA GLY A 196 -13.28 -0.19 -2.59
C GLY A 196 -13.19 -1.65 -3.12
N ALA A 197 -13.94 -2.57 -2.50
CA ALA A 197 -13.65 -3.99 -2.52
C ALA A 197 -14.36 -4.76 -3.65
N PRO A 198 -13.83 -5.92 -4.09
CA PRO A 198 -14.53 -6.83 -4.99
C PRO A 198 -15.89 -7.27 -4.42
N PRO A 199 -16.83 -7.67 -5.28
CA PRO A 199 -18.17 -8.06 -4.86
C PRO A 199 -18.22 -9.15 -3.78
N VAL A 200 -17.28 -10.10 -3.77
CA VAL A 200 -17.19 -11.14 -2.74
C VAL A 200 -17.04 -10.58 -1.33
N SER A 201 -16.41 -9.40 -1.17
CA SER A 201 -16.27 -8.73 0.11
C SER A 201 -17.39 -7.70 0.31
N ALA A 202 -17.62 -6.85 -0.70
CA ALA A 202 -18.58 -5.75 -0.59
C ALA A 202 -20.03 -6.21 -0.37
N SER A 203 -20.42 -7.37 -0.91
CA SER A 203 -21.78 -7.92 -0.78
C SER A 203 -22.12 -8.37 0.65
N PHE A 204 -21.11 -8.53 1.51
CA PHE A 204 -21.27 -8.95 2.90
C PHE A 204 -20.71 -7.92 3.87
N GLU A 205 -20.80 -6.64 3.50
CA GLU A 205 -20.33 -5.52 4.34
C GLU A 205 -18.88 -5.74 4.82
N GLU A 206 -18.02 -6.26 3.93
CA GLU A 206 -16.59 -6.41 4.16
C GLU A 206 -16.16 -7.32 5.33
N PHE A 207 -17.09 -7.93 6.06
CA PHE A 207 -16.82 -8.93 7.10
C PHE A 207 -16.03 -10.16 6.63
N PRO A 208 -16.19 -10.68 5.38
CA PRO A 208 -15.33 -11.75 4.88
C PRO A 208 -13.84 -11.41 4.98
N THR A 209 -13.51 -10.14 4.73
CA THR A 209 -12.14 -9.63 4.78
C THR A 209 -11.64 -9.54 6.22
N VAL A 210 -12.47 -9.04 7.14
CA VAL A 210 -12.13 -8.98 8.57
C VAL A 210 -11.89 -10.39 9.12
N GLU A 211 -12.76 -11.34 8.80
CA GLU A 211 -12.63 -12.75 9.19
C GLU A 211 -11.36 -13.40 8.61
N ALA A 212 -11.07 -13.14 7.33
CA ALA A 212 -9.85 -13.63 6.70
C ALA A 212 -8.59 -13.07 7.38
N LEU A 213 -8.52 -11.76 7.63
CA LEU A 213 -7.40 -11.11 8.32
C LEU A 213 -7.22 -11.62 9.76
N ASN A 214 -8.31 -11.92 10.45
CA ASN A 214 -8.27 -12.58 11.76
C ASN A 214 -7.61 -13.96 11.68
N LEU A 215 -8.00 -14.79 10.71
CA LEU A 215 -7.41 -16.12 10.51
C LEU A 215 -5.95 -16.07 10.04
N MET A 216 -5.60 -15.07 9.25
CA MET A 216 -4.22 -14.80 8.81
C MET A 216 -3.32 -14.37 9.99
N GLY A 217 -3.92 -13.86 11.06
CA GLY A 217 -3.22 -13.43 12.28
C GLY A 217 -2.58 -12.06 12.13
N LEU A 218 -3.30 -11.10 11.54
CA LEU A 218 -2.95 -9.69 11.59
C LEU A 218 -2.84 -9.24 13.07
N ASP A 219 -1.88 -8.39 13.41
CA ASP A 219 -1.71 -7.88 14.78
C ASP A 219 -2.29 -6.47 14.94
N VAL A 220 -1.97 -5.57 14.00
CA VAL A 220 -2.36 -4.16 14.05
C VAL A 220 -2.67 -3.61 12.67
N SER A 221 -3.73 -2.82 12.55
CA SER A 221 -4.00 -2.01 11.36
C SER A 221 -4.22 -0.55 11.73
N THR A 222 -3.77 0.37 10.88
CA THR A 222 -4.35 1.73 10.86
C THR A 222 -5.65 1.75 10.06
N PHE A 223 -6.39 2.85 10.17
CA PHE A 223 -7.48 3.19 9.25
C PHE A 223 -6.92 3.94 8.05
N GLY A 224 -7.37 3.54 6.87
CA GLY A 224 -7.35 4.30 5.64
C GLY A 224 -8.68 5.00 5.39
N ASN A 225 -8.83 5.59 4.21
CA ASN A 225 -10.06 6.30 3.86
C ASN A 225 -11.23 5.34 3.62
N HIS A 226 -10.97 4.18 3.03
CA HIS A 226 -12.00 3.21 2.65
C HIS A 226 -12.57 2.43 3.85
N GLU A 227 -11.91 2.44 5.01
CA GLU A 227 -12.55 2.04 6.27
C GLU A 227 -13.76 2.92 6.64
N HIS A 228 -13.89 4.12 6.05
CA HIS A 228 -15.02 5.05 6.27
C HIS A 228 -15.96 5.15 5.06
N ASP A 229 -15.93 4.20 4.13
CA ASP A 229 -16.91 4.08 3.04
C ASP A 229 -18.34 3.89 3.55
N ARG A 230 -18.48 3.38 4.78
CA ARG A 230 -19.75 3.20 5.50
C ARG A 230 -19.81 4.06 6.76
N PRO A 231 -21.01 4.37 7.29
CA PRO A 231 -21.16 5.14 8.53
C PRO A 231 -20.43 4.52 9.73
N LEU A 232 -20.09 5.35 10.72
CA LEU A 232 -19.34 4.92 11.93
C LEU A 232 -19.98 3.76 12.71
N GLU A 233 -21.27 3.48 12.54
CA GLU A 233 -21.87 2.24 13.07
C GLU A 233 -21.26 0.98 12.48
N HIS A 234 -21.06 0.95 11.18
CA HIS A 234 -20.40 -0.16 10.52
C HIS A 234 -18.95 -0.30 10.98
N VAL A 235 -18.21 0.83 11.04
CA VAL A 235 -16.82 0.85 11.50
C VAL A 235 -16.68 0.28 12.91
N ARG A 236 -17.60 0.60 13.83
CA ARG A 236 -17.63 0.01 15.18
C ARG A 236 -17.80 -1.51 15.16
N ARG A 237 -18.69 -2.03 14.30
CA ARG A 237 -18.87 -3.50 14.15
C ARG A 237 -17.60 -4.16 13.60
N VAL A 238 -16.92 -3.53 12.64
CA VAL A 238 -15.62 -3.99 12.14
C VAL A 238 -14.57 -4.01 13.24
N VAL A 239 -14.48 -2.93 14.04
CA VAL A 239 -13.55 -2.85 15.18
C VAL A 239 -13.82 -3.97 16.19
N ASP A 240 -15.08 -4.24 16.52
CA ASP A 240 -15.46 -5.34 17.42
C ASP A 240 -15.15 -6.74 16.85
N ALA A 241 -15.38 -6.94 15.56
CA ALA A 241 -15.14 -8.21 14.89
C ALA A 241 -13.63 -8.50 14.67
N SER A 242 -12.77 -7.49 14.79
CA SER A 242 -11.33 -7.60 14.51
C SER A 242 -10.58 -8.20 15.70
N ALA A 243 -9.94 -9.35 15.50
CA ALA A 243 -9.00 -9.93 16.46
C ALA A 243 -7.75 -9.04 16.63
N PHE A 244 -7.35 -8.35 15.56
CA PHE A 244 -6.25 -7.37 15.54
C PHE A 244 -6.65 -6.00 16.07
N GLN A 245 -5.69 -5.20 16.53
CA GLN A 245 -5.96 -3.88 17.11
C GLN A 245 -5.95 -2.77 16.05
N TRP A 246 -6.96 -1.91 16.06
CA TRP A 246 -6.98 -0.70 15.24
C TRP A 246 -6.23 0.46 15.93
N VAL A 247 -5.41 1.19 15.18
CA VAL A 247 -4.61 2.32 15.69
C VAL A 247 -4.70 3.56 14.80
N VAL A 248 -4.92 4.76 15.36
CA VAL A 248 -4.85 6.03 14.62
C VAL A 248 -4.66 7.22 15.56
N SER A 249 -3.81 8.18 15.19
CA SER A 249 -3.39 9.29 16.06
C SER A 249 -3.69 10.68 15.53
N ASN A 250 -4.15 10.81 14.29
CA ASN A 250 -4.48 12.11 13.71
C ASN A 250 -5.99 12.42 13.67
N TYR A 251 -6.81 11.68 14.42
CA TYR A 251 -8.24 11.96 14.58
C TYR A 251 -8.46 12.92 15.76
N SER A 252 -9.43 13.82 15.64
CA SER A 252 -9.82 14.73 16.74
C SER A 252 -10.32 13.98 17.97
N THR A 253 -10.93 12.81 17.78
CA THR A 253 -11.42 11.91 18.83
C THR A 253 -11.50 10.48 18.33
N LEU A 254 -11.35 9.51 19.23
CA LEU A 254 -11.58 8.09 18.95
C LEU A 254 -12.89 7.55 19.54
N ALA A 255 -13.62 8.36 20.31
CA ALA A 255 -14.84 7.92 20.99
C ALA A 255 -15.91 7.35 20.04
N PRO A 256 -16.13 7.93 18.83
CA PRO A 256 -17.05 7.35 17.86
C PRO A 256 -16.65 5.98 17.29
N LEU A 257 -15.38 5.57 17.46
CA LEU A 257 -14.82 4.30 16.98
C LEU A 257 -14.82 3.21 18.07
N ALA A 258 -15.41 3.48 19.24
CA ALA A 258 -15.58 2.48 20.28
C ALA A 258 -16.75 1.56 19.92
N GLY A 259 -16.43 0.31 19.65
CA GLY A 259 -17.40 -0.78 19.62
C GLY A 259 -17.81 -1.21 21.03
N GLN A 260 -18.61 -2.27 21.10
CA GLN A 260 -19.10 -2.84 22.36
C GLN A 260 -18.01 -3.57 23.15
N GLN A 261 -17.06 -4.20 22.45
CA GLN A 261 -16.03 -5.06 23.04
C GLN A 261 -14.63 -4.46 22.88
N LYS A 262 -14.43 -3.67 21.83
CA LYS A 262 -13.12 -3.14 21.47
C LYS A 262 -13.21 -1.69 21.02
N SER A 263 -12.10 -0.95 21.19
CA SER A 263 -11.97 0.41 20.69
C SER A 263 -10.67 0.56 19.89
N ALA A 264 -10.66 1.50 18.95
CA ALA A 264 -9.43 2.01 18.38
C ALA A 264 -8.53 2.62 19.46
N ARG A 265 -7.22 2.66 19.21
CA ARG A 265 -6.22 3.25 20.12
C ARG A 265 -5.38 4.29 19.39
N SER A 266 -4.82 5.27 20.10
CA SER A 266 -3.80 6.15 19.51
C SER A 266 -2.43 5.47 19.40
N LEU A 267 -2.17 4.50 20.28
CA LEU A 267 -0.88 3.81 20.39
C LEU A 267 -1.13 2.37 20.85
N VAL A 268 -0.46 1.43 20.21
CA VAL A 268 -0.44 0.02 20.60
C VAL A 268 0.98 -0.36 21.01
N MET A 269 1.14 -0.99 22.18
CA MET A 269 2.42 -1.53 22.63
C MET A 269 2.35 -3.06 22.57
N LEU A 270 3.32 -3.68 21.93
CA LEU A 270 3.43 -5.12 21.71
C LEU A 270 4.81 -5.61 22.11
N ARG A 271 4.97 -6.93 22.28
CA ARG A 271 6.27 -7.56 22.52
C ARG A 271 6.45 -8.75 21.58
N ARG A 272 7.63 -8.87 20.96
CA ARG A 272 8.04 -10.00 20.12
C ARG A 272 9.51 -10.31 20.37
N GLY A 273 9.85 -11.57 20.63
CA GLY A 273 11.25 -11.96 20.88
C GLY A 273 11.95 -11.17 21.99
N GLY A 274 11.21 -10.72 23.01
CA GLY A 274 11.75 -9.86 24.08
C GLY A 274 11.90 -8.37 23.73
N VAL A 275 11.60 -7.97 22.49
CA VAL A 275 11.66 -6.57 22.01
C VAL A 275 10.30 -5.90 22.18
N SER A 276 10.28 -4.69 22.74
CA SER A 276 9.10 -3.83 22.91
C SER A 276 8.85 -2.99 21.66
N ILE A 277 7.64 -3.06 21.10
CA ILE A 277 7.28 -2.43 19.83
C ILE A 277 6.10 -1.48 20.06
N GLY A 278 6.28 -0.21 19.75
CA GLY A 278 5.21 0.78 19.70
C GLY A 278 4.69 0.95 18.27
N VAL A 279 3.38 0.81 18.07
CA VAL A 279 2.74 1.02 16.76
C VAL A 279 1.80 2.21 16.84
N VAL A 280 1.96 3.16 15.91
CA VAL A 280 1.18 4.39 15.79
C VAL A 280 0.55 4.44 14.40
N GLY A 281 -0.70 4.93 14.29
CA GLY A 281 -1.41 5.01 13.01
C GLY A 281 -1.68 6.44 12.55
N MET A 282 -1.85 6.63 11.25
CA MET A 282 -2.32 7.85 10.60
C MET A 282 -3.23 7.48 9.42
N ASN A 283 -4.36 8.18 9.30
CA ASN A 283 -5.18 8.14 8.08
C ASN A 283 -4.89 9.37 7.21
N THR A 284 -5.22 9.31 5.92
CA THR A 284 -5.19 10.48 5.03
C THR A 284 -6.22 11.53 5.42
N GLU A 285 -5.76 12.79 5.46
CA GLU A 285 -6.60 13.98 5.61
C GLU A 285 -7.62 14.15 4.47
N ASP A 286 -7.44 13.48 3.34
CA ASP A 286 -8.32 13.55 2.16
C ASP A 286 -9.60 12.70 2.35
N THR A 287 -9.68 11.89 3.42
CA THR A 287 -10.81 11.00 3.69
C THR A 287 -12.19 11.70 3.53
N PRO A 288 -12.45 12.90 4.09
CA PRO A 288 -13.75 13.56 3.96
C PRO A 288 -14.15 13.89 2.52
N GLU A 289 -13.20 13.96 1.59
CA GLU A 289 -13.44 14.27 0.17
C GLU A 289 -13.76 13.01 -0.66
N VAL A 290 -13.38 11.83 -0.17
CA VAL A 290 -13.48 10.56 -0.91
C VAL A 290 -14.51 9.58 -0.36
N VAL A 291 -15.07 9.86 0.83
CA VAL A 291 -16.15 9.07 1.42
C VAL A 291 -17.49 9.79 1.35
N ALA A 292 -18.59 9.06 1.57
CA ALA A 292 -19.92 9.66 1.54
C ALA A 292 -20.08 10.72 2.66
N PRO A 293 -20.66 11.90 2.36
CA PRO A 293 -20.92 12.92 3.36
C PRO A 293 -21.71 12.36 4.55
N GLY A 294 -21.26 12.67 5.76
CA GLY A 294 -21.87 12.19 7.00
C GLY A 294 -21.30 10.89 7.56
N ASN A 295 -20.51 10.13 6.79
CA ASN A 295 -19.94 8.86 7.29
C ASN A 295 -18.95 9.03 8.44
N LEU A 296 -18.37 10.22 8.61
CA LEU A 296 -17.48 10.57 9.73
C LEU A 296 -18.22 11.15 10.95
N THR A 297 -19.55 11.25 10.91
CA THR A 297 -20.37 11.78 12.00
C THR A 297 -21.04 10.66 12.77
N ASP A 298 -20.91 10.66 14.09
CA ASP A 298 -21.61 9.74 14.97
C ASP A 298 -23.04 10.22 15.21
N PRO A 299 -24.07 9.50 14.74
CA PRO A 299 -25.46 9.91 14.96
C PRO A 299 -25.89 9.83 16.43
N ARG A 300 -25.13 9.13 17.29
CA ARG A 300 -25.45 9.00 18.73
C ARG A 300 -25.09 10.24 19.54
N SER A 301 -24.11 11.02 19.08
CA SER A 301 -23.55 12.14 19.83
C SER A 301 -23.36 13.40 18.99
N ASP A 302 -23.78 13.38 17.72
CA ASP A 302 -23.57 14.46 16.74
C ASP A 302 -22.10 14.90 16.66
N THR A 303 -21.19 13.93 16.83
CA THR A 303 -19.74 14.18 16.86
C THR A 303 -19.13 13.79 15.54
N THR A 304 -18.55 14.74 14.82
CA THR A 304 -17.79 14.49 13.59
C THR A 304 -16.31 14.30 13.88
N ILE A 305 -15.75 13.19 13.41
CA ILE A 305 -14.31 12.97 13.41
C ILE A 305 -13.67 13.93 12.41
N ALA A 306 -12.78 14.80 12.88
CA ALA A 306 -11.91 15.59 12.03
C ALA A 306 -10.55 14.89 11.90
N ILE A 307 -10.05 14.75 10.68
CA ILE A 307 -8.78 14.10 10.38
C ILE A 307 -7.75 15.18 10.11
N SER A 308 -6.76 15.30 11.00
CA SER A 308 -5.78 16.38 10.93
C SER A 308 -4.70 16.09 9.88
N PRO A 309 -4.37 17.06 9.01
CA PRO A 309 -3.20 16.98 8.14
C PRO A 309 -1.90 17.16 8.92
N SER A 310 -1.93 17.58 10.18
CA SER A 310 -0.73 17.83 10.98
C SER A 310 -0.15 16.54 11.57
N VAL A 311 1.18 16.42 11.55
CA VAL A 311 1.89 15.31 12.21
C VAL A 311 1.84 15.34 13.73
N ARG A 312 1.35 16.41 14.36
CA ARG A 312 1.43 16.60 15.82
C ARG A 312 0.82 15.43 16.62
N GLY A 313 -0.32 14.91 16.18
CA GLY A 313 -0.97 13.77 16.85
C GLY A 313 -0.11 12.51 16.78
N VAL A 314 0.46 12.23 15.60
CA VAL A 314 1.37 11.11 15.35
C VAL A 314 2.66 11.26 16.14
N GLN A 315 3.30 12.44 16.10
CA GLN A 315 4.51 12.75 16.87
C GLN A 315 4.29 12.55 18.37
N SER A 316 3.18 13.05 18.92
CA SER A 316 2.85 12.87 20.33
C SER A 316 2.68 11.38 20.69
N ALA A 317 2.15 10.56 19.79
CA ALA A 317 2.03 9.11 20.02
C ALA A 317 3.38 8.39 19.92
N ILE A 318 4.29 8.81 19.03
CA ILE A 318 5.68 8.34 18.96
C ILE A 318 6.41 8.65 20.28
N ASP A 319 6.29 9.89 20.77
CA ASP A 319 6.91 10.31 22.03
C ASP A 319 6.39 9.46 23.20
N ARG A 320 5.08 9.19 23.25
CA ARG A 320 4.47 8.29 24.25
C ARG A 320 4.97 6.85 24.12
N ALA A 321 5.19 6.35 22.90
CA ALA A 321 5.72 5.01 22.68
C ALA A 321 7.14 4.89 23.25
N ARG A 322 8.02 5.86 22.96
CA ARG A 322 9.37 5.91 23.50
C ARG A 322 9.40 6.08 25.01
N ALA A 323 8.55 6.95 25.57
CA ALA A 323 8.41 7.11 27.01
C ALA A 323 7.95 5.82 27.72
N ARG A 324 7.23 4.94 27.02
CA ARG A 324 6.81 3.61 27.51
C ARG A 324 7.84 2.51 27.25
N GLY A 325 9.05 2.85 26.80
CA GLY A 325 10.13 1.91 26.57
C GLY A 325 9.97 1.09 25.29
N ALA A 326 9.43 1.67 24.21
CA ALA A 326 9.49 1.05 22.89
C ALA A 326 10.93 1.02 22.38
N ASP A 327 11.43 -0.18 22.08
CA ASP A 327 12.72 -0.40 21.41
C ASP A 327 12.59 -0.10 19.90
N ILE A 328 11.45 -0.46 19.32
CA ILE A 328 11.06 -0.15 17.94
C ILE A 328 9.80 0.71 17.95
N VAL A 329 9.77 1.79 17.17
CA VAL A 329 8.53 2.53 16.89
C VAL A 329 8.21 2.47 15.40
N ILE A 330 7.03 1.92 15.09
CA ILE A 330 6.49 1.73 13.74
C ILE A 330 5.31 2.68 13.55
N VAL A 331 5.32 3.44 12.45
CA VAL A 331 4.19 4.25 12.00
C VAL A 331 3.51 3.56 10.83
N LEU A 332 2.22 3.30 10.95
CA LEU A 332 1.35 2.84 9.87
C LEU A 332 0.62 4.08 9.32
N ALA A 333 1.12 4.63 8.23
CA ALA A 333 0.56 5.81 7.61
C ALA A 333 -0.23 5.38 6.37
N HIS A 334 -1.54 5.58 6.39
CA HIS A 334 -2.37 5.48 5.20
C HIS A 334 -2.19 6.75 4.34
N GLN A 335 -0.96 6.93 3.88
CA GLN A 335 -0.50 8.00 3.04
C GLN A 335 0.50 7.44 2.05
N GLY A 336 0.51 8.01 0.85
CA GLY A 336 1.26 7.44 -0.26
C GLY A 336 2.44 8.28 -0.71
N TRP A 337 3.36 7.62 -1.40
CA TRP A 337 4.36 8.28 -2.20
C TRP A 337 3.90 8.44 -3.66
N SER A 338 4.57 9.33 -4.38
CA SER A 338 4.52 9.47 -5.83
C SER A 338 5.89 9.86 -6.37
N ARG A 339 6.02 9.86 -7.70
CA ARG A 339 7.21 10.34 -8.40
C ARG A 339 6.88 11.63 -9.15
N ASN A 340 7.72 12.64 -9.00
CA ASN A 340 7.58 13.88 -9.77
C ASN A 340 8.18 13.77 -11.18
N VAL A 341 8.01 14.80 -12.01
CA VAL A 341 8.54 14.84 -13.39
C VAL A 341 10.07 14.82 -13.44
N ASP A 342 10.72 15.40 -12.44
CA ASP A 342 12.18 15.34 -12.23
C ASP A 342 12.60 14.03 -11.58
N GLY A 343 11.74 13.01 -11.60
CA GLY A 343 12.02 11.70 -11.09
C GLY A 343 12.13 11.56 -9.58
N ARG A 344 12.02 12.61 -8.74
CA ARG A 344 12.20 12.63 -7.27
C ARG A 344 11.08 11.91 -6.50
N PRO A 345 11.40 11.25 -5.37
CA PRO A 345 10.38 10.72 -4.48
C PRO A 345 9.68 11.89 -3.78
N GLU A 346 8.37 11.97 -3.99
CA GLU A 346 7.47 12.98 -3.43
C GLU A 346 6.21 12.32 -2.86
N GLY A 347 5.26 13.14 -2.42
CA GLY A 347 4.03 12.68 -1.82
C GLY A 347 4.05 12.73 -0.30
N ARG A 348 2.86 12.61 0.28
CA ARG A 348 2.65 12.86 1.70
C ARG A 348 3.45 11.90 2.58
N LEU A 349 3.62 10.63 2.19
CA LEU A 349 4.46 9.67 2.91
C LEU A 349 5.91 10.16 3.07
N VAL A 350 6.49 10.69 2.00
CA VAL A 350 7.87 11.22 1.99
C VAL A 350 7.97 12.46 2.87
N ASP A 351 6.98 13.36 2.80
CA ASP A 351 6.96 14.61 3.57
C ASP A 351 6.76 14.36 5.06
N LEU A 352 5.88 13.43 5.43
CA LEU A 352 5.67 13.00 6.82
C LEU A 352 6.97 12.47 7.43
N THR A 353 7.70 11.63 6.69
CA THR A 353 8.98 11.09 7.15
C THR A 353 9.99 12.19 7.48
N ARG A 354 10.00 13.28 6.71
CA ARG A 354 10.89 14.43 6.98
C ARG A 354 10.48 15.25 8.21
N GLN A 355 9.22 15.15 8.65
CA GLN A 355 8.65 15.92 9.76
C GLN A 355 8.68 15.16 11.08
N LEU A 356 8.53 13.83 11.05
CA LEU A 356 8.49 12.98 12.23
C LEU A 356 9.89 12.72 12.81
N ARG A 357 9.97 12.48 14.12
CA ARG A 357 11.20 12.12 14.83
C ARG A 357 10.92 11.02 15.85
N GLY A 358 11.86 10.10 15.99
CA GLY A 358 11.83 9.08 17.04
C GLY A 358 11.15 7.78 16.63
N GLU A 359 10.58 7.71 15.43
CA GLU A 359 10.20 6.48 14.73
C GLU A 359 11.43 5.80 14.10
N ASP A 360 11.35 4.48 13.89
CA ASP A 360 12.37 3.71 13.16
C ASP A 360 11.88 3.33 11.77
N ILE A 361 10.57 3.06 11.65
CA ILE A 361 9.94 2.53 10.44
C ILE A 361 8.63 3.28 10.17
N ILE A 362 8.39 3.64 8.91
CA ILE A 362 7.11 4.13 8.42
C ILE A 362 6.65 3.25 7.26
N TYR A 363 5.49 2.62 7.41
CA TYR A 363 4.81 1.93 6.33
C TYR A 363 3.71 2.81 5.74
N GLY A 364 3.70 2.95 4.42
CA GLY A 364 2.73 3.72 3.63
C GLY A 364 1.58 2.87 3.08
N GLY A 365 0.67 3.53 2.36
CA GLY A 365 -0.48 2.95 1.66
C GLY A 365 -1.09 3.94 0.66
N HIS A 366 -2.39 3.85 0.40
CA HIS A 366 -3.24 4.83 -0.30
C HIS A 366 -2.99 5.00 -1.81
N THR A 367 -1.74 5.17 -2.24
CA THR A 367 -1.41 5.39 -3.67
C THR A 367 -1.21 4.09 -4.45
N HIS A 368 -1.23 2.94 -3.77
CA HIS A 368 -1.05 1.59 -4.33
C HIS A 368 0.27 1.40 -5.08
N GLN A 369 1.30 2.17 -4.75
CA GLN A 369 2.61 2.10 -5.37
C GLN A 369 3.61 1.36 -4.48
N GLN A 370 4.62 0.74 -5.09
CA GLN A 370 5.73 0.16 -4.36
C GLN A 370 6.77 1.24 -4.05
N PHE A 371 7.27 1.29 -2.81
CA PHE A 371 8.39 2.12 -2.39
C PHE A 371 9.14 1.42 -1.27
N MET A 372 10.47 1.41 -1.30
CA MET A 372 11.30 0.87 -0.21
C MET A 372 12.61 1.62 -0.19
N SER A 373 12.86 2.44 0.84
CA SER A 373 14.10 3.23 0.94
C SER A 373 14.37 3.69 2.38
N TYR A 374 15.50 4.33 2.57
CA TYR A 374 15.80 5.13 3.75
C TYR A 374 15.66 6.62 3.44
N ILE A 375 14.77 7.29 4.16
CA ILE A 375 14.71 8.74 4.20
C ILE A 375 15.35 9.17 5.52
N GLN A 376 16.51 9.83 5.42
CA GLN A 376 17.38 10.08 6.57
C GLN A 376 17.76 8.74 7.23
N ARG A 377 17.37 8.49 8.48
CA ARG A 377 17.61 7.22 9.19
C ARG A 377 16.37 6.35 9.32
N THR A 378 15.22 6.84 8.87
CA THR A 378 13.94 6.15 8.95
C THR A 378 13.79 5.22 7.75
N PHE A 379 13.51 3.96 8.00
CA PHE A 379 13.15 3.01 6.95
C PHE A 379 11.70 3.27 6.53
N VAL A 380 11.47 3.42 5.22
CA VAL A 380 10.14 3.70 4.67
C VAL A 380 9.81 2.67 3.62
N ALA A 381 8.63 2.08 3.71
CA ALA A 381 8.15 1.17 2.70
C ALA A 381 6.65 1.32 2.42
N GLN A 382 6.24 0.97 1.22
CA GLN A 382 4.86 0.89 0.75
C GLN A 382 4.78 -0.24 -0.27
N VAL A 383 3.68 -0.98 -0.26
CA VAL A 383 3.41 -2.06 -1.22
C VAL A 383 2.22 -1.71 -2.12
N PRO A 384 2.15 -2.32 -3.32
CA PRO A 384 0.93 -2.34 -4.11
C PRO A 384 -0.27 -2.94 -3.36
N ASN A 385 -1.46 -2.70 -3.91
CA ASN A 385 -2.72 -3.07 -3.29
C ASN A 385 -3.11 -4.55 -3.53
N SER A 386 -4.26 -4.94 -2.99
CA SER A 386 -4.95 -6.21 -3.25
C SER A 386 -4.15 -7.46 -2.93
N GLY A 387 -3.16 -7.36 -2.03
CA GLY A 387 -2.30 -8.50 -1.70
C GLY A 387 -1.46 -8.97 -2.90
N ALA A 388 -1.14 -8.06 -3.82
CA ALA A 388 -0.19 -8.31 -4.89
C ALA A 388 1.24 -8.50 -4.35
N GLU A 389 1.55 -7.83 -3.24
CA GLU A 389 2.82 -7.91 -2.53
C GLU A 389 2.62 -7.58 -1.05
N TYR A 390 3.48 -8.11 -0.18
CA TYR A 390 3.67 -7.61 1.19
C TYR A 390 5.17 -7.43 1.45
N THR A 391 5.55 -6.53 2.37
CA THR A 391 6.96 -6.41 2.77
C THR A 391 7.31 -7.48 3.78
N ARG A 392 8.49 -8.08 3.65
CA ARG A 392 9.11 -8.88 4.70
C ARG A 392 10.35 -8.16 5.20
N THR A 393 10.20 -7.39 6.27
CA THR A 393 11.26 -6.58 6.84
C THR A 393 11.91 -7.29 8.03
N GLN A 394 13.23 -7.34 8.09
CA GLN A 394 14.00 -7.72 9.27
C GLN A 394 14.47 -6.46 10.00
N VAL A 395 14.35 -6.42 11.32
CA VAL A 395 14.70 -5.24 12.13
C VAL A 395 15.64 -5.67 13.24
N CYS A 396 16.87 -5.16 13.19
CA CYS A 396 17.90 -5.47 14.16
C CYS A 396 17.89 -4.46 15.31
N VAL A 397 17.75 -4.95 16.54
CA VAL A 397 17.78 -4.16 17.76
C VAL A 397 19.00 -4.53 18.59
N ASP A 398 19.78 -3.55 19.04
CA ASP A 398 20.79 -3.73 20.09
C ASP A 398 20.07 -3.71 21.45
N THR A 399 19.92 -4.89 22.05
CA THR A 399 19.13 -5.11 23.27
C THR A 399 19.73 -4.44 24.50
N ARG A 400 21.01 -4.05 24.46
CA ARG A 400 21.65 -3.30 25.54
C ARG A 400 21.28 -1.82 25.51
N THR A 401 21.02 -1.28 24.32
CA THR A 401 20.72 0.14 24.13
C THR A 401 19.25 0.42 23.83
N GLY A 402 18.47 -0.60 23.46
CA GLY A 402 17.08 -0.46 23.02
C GLY A 402 16.95 0.35 21.72
N ARG A 403 17.94 0.23 20.81
CA ARG A 403 17.99 1.01 19.56
C ARG A 403 18.05 0.11 18.34
N VAL A 404 17.33 0.50 17.30
CA VAL A 404 17.44 -0.10 15.97
C VAL A 404 18.81 0.24 15.37
N VAL A 405 19.50 -0.81 14.90
CA VAL A 405 20.82 -0.73 14.26
C VAL A 405 20.68 -0.70 12.74
N GLY A 406 19.65 -1.37 12.24
CA GLY A 406 19.30 -1.40 10.83
C GLY A 406 18.00 -2.16 10.63
N ALA A 407 17.36 -1.87 9.52
CA ALA A 407 16.26 -2.63 8.95
C ALA A 407 16.56 -2.91 7.48
N ASP A 408 16.10 -4.06 7.01
CA ASP A 408 16.28 -4.51 5.65
C ASP A 408 15.00 -5.20 5.19
N THR A 409 14.62 -5.03 3.93
CA THR A 409 13.33 -5.52 3.45
C THR A 409 13.44 -6.14 2.07
N GLU A 410 12.56 -7.10 1.82
CA GLU A 410 12.19 -7.53 0.48
C GLU A 410 10.68 -7.34 0.28
N GLY A 411 10.26 -7.18 -0.98
CA GLY A 411 8.87 -7.30 -1.41
C GLY A 411 8.59 -8.75 -1.80
N VAL A 412 7.59 -9.38 -1.19
CA VAL A 412 7.17 -10.74 -1.51
C VAL A 412 5.94 -10.67 -2.38
N SER A 413 6.13 -10.81 -3.69
CA SER A 413 5.09 -10.66 -4.70
C SER A 413 4.28 -11.95 -4.93
N THR A 414 3.20 -11.86 -5.72
CA THR A 414 2.47 -13.05 -6.19
C THR A 414 3.35 -14.08 -6.89
N ARG A 415 4.44 -13.64 -7.56
CA ARG A 415 5.42 -14.53 -8.19
C ARG A 415 6.20 -15.33 -7.14
N ASP A 416 6.62 -14.68 -6.06
CA ASP A 416 7.42 -15.33 -5.00
C ASP A 416 6.57 -16.31 -4.18
N MET A 417 5.26 -16.07 -4.13
CA MET A 417 4.29 -16.97 -3.53
C MET A 417 3.79 -18.06 -4.48
N ALA A 418 4.25 -18.07 -5.74
CA ALA A 418 3.83 -19.08 -6.70
C ALA A 418 4.23 -20.49 -6.21
N GLY A 419 3.24 -21.37 -6.08
CA GLY A 419 3.44 -22.75 -5.60
C GLY A 419 3.28 -22.93 -4.09
N ILE A 420 3.07 -21.87 -3.31
CA ILE A 420 2.63 -22.01 -1.92
C ILE A 420 1.19 -22.55 -1.90
N ALA A 421 0.98 -23.69 -1.26
CA ALA A 421 -0.35 -24.25 -1.07
C ALA A 421 -1.21 -23.31 -0.19
N PRO A 422 -2.46 -22.98 -0.60
CA PRO A 422 -3.34 -22.14 0.20
C PRO A 422 -3.60 -22.73 1.59
N ASP A 423 -3.75 -21.89 2.62
CA ASP A 423 -4.18 -22.35 3.94
C ASP A 423 -5.62 -22.90 3.85
N PRO A 424 -5.87 -24.16 4.23
CA PRO A 424 -7.15 -24.81 3.98
C PRO A 424 -8.30 -24.18 4.77
N ARG A 425 -8.03 -23.62 5.97
CA ARG A 425 -9.07 -23.00 6.79
C ARG A 425 -9.49 -21.65 6.20
N VAL A 426 -8.52 -20.87 5.72
CA VAL A 426 -8.81 -19.60 5.06
C VAL A 426 -9.42 -19.83 3.69
N GLN A 427 -8.98 -20.85 2.94
CA GLN A 427 -9.58 -21.19 1.66
C GLN A 427 -11.06 -21.58 1.80
N ALA A 428 -11.40 -22.40 2.80
CA ALA A 428 -12.80 -22.77 3.07
C ALA A 428 -13.69 -21.55 3.39
N LEU A 429 -13.15 -20.56 4.11
CA LEU A 429 -13.84 -19.28 4.36
C LEU A 429 -14.10 -18.52 3.06
N VAL A 430 -13.07 -18.39 2.21
CA VAL A 430 -13.18 -17.70 0.92
C VAL A 430 -14.20 -18.41 0.04
N ASP A 431 -14.13 -19.74 -0.07
CA ASP A 431 -15.04 -20.54 -0.90
C ASP A 431 -16.50 -20.41 -0.47
N ASP A 432 -16.80 -20.37 0.84
CA ASP A 432 -18.16 -20.14 1.34
C ASP A 432 -18.71 -18.79 0.85
N TYR A 433 -17.95 -17.71 1.04
CA TYR A 433 -18.39 -16.38 0.62
C TYR A 433 -18.48 -16.24 -0.90
N VAL A 434 -17.59 -16.89 -1.66
CA VAL A 434 -17.68 -16.95 -3.13
C VAL A 434 -18.95 -17.67 -3.58
N ASN A 435 -19.28 -18.80 -2.96
CA ASN A 435 -20.49 -19.56 -3.30
C ASN A 435 -21.76 -18.75 -3.00
N ARG A 436 -21.80 -18.06 -1.84
CA ARG A 436 -22.91 -17.18 -1.47
C ARG A 436 -23.01 -15.96 -2.38
N ALA A 437 -21.87 -15.36 -2.77
CA ALA A 437 -21.83 -14.22 -3.69
C ALA A 437 -22.29 -14.61 -5.09
N SER A 438 -21.88 -15.78 -5.58
CA SER A 438 -22.27 -16.28 -6.91
C SER A 438 -23.80 -16.36 -7.06
N ALA A 439 -24.53 -16.73 -6.00
CA ALA A 439 -26.00 -16.73 -6.03
C ALA A 439 -26.62 -15.34 -6.23
N LEU A 440 -25.91 -14.28 -5.82
CA LEU A 440 -26.33 -12.89 -5.99
C LEU A 440 -25.87 -12.29 -7.33
N LEU A 441 -24.70 -12.73 -7.83
CA LEU A 441 -23.98 -12.09 -8.93
C LEU A 441 -24.11 -12.82 -10.27
N ASP A 442 -24.45 -14.11 -10.28
CA ASP A 442 -24.63 -14.90 -11.51
C ASP A 442 -26.02 -14.67 -12.14
N VAL A 443 -26.41 -13.39 -12.21
CA VAL A 443 -27.65 -12.91 -12.82
C VAL A 443 -27.28 -12.11 -14.06
N ARG A 444 -27.81 -12.53 -15.21
CA ARG A 444 -27.61 -11.80 -16.47
C ARG A 444 -28.34 -10.45 -16.42
N ILE A 445 -27.59 -9.38 -16.19
CA ILE A 445 -28.12 -8.00 -16.22
C ILE A 445 -28.02 -7.33 -17.61
N GLY A 446 -27.30 -7.95 -18.54
CA GLY A 446 -27.11 -7.40 -19.88
C GLY A 446 -26.28 -8.29 -20.82
N GLN A 447 -25.88 -7.71 -21.94
CA GLN A 447 -24.93 -8.31 -22.89
C GLN A 447 -24.14 -7.19 -23.56
N VAL A 448 -22.86 -7.46 -23.83
CA VAL A 448 -21.99 -6.59 -24.60
C VAL A 448 -21.63 -7.25 -25.94
N SER A 449 -21.47 -6.45 -26.99
CA SER A 449 -21.15 -6.92 -28.34
C SER A 449 -19.65 -7.16 -28.57
N GLY A 450 -18.80 -6.77 -27.62
CA GLY A 450 -17.35 -6.89 -27.72
C GLY A 450 -16.66 -6.78 -26.37
N VAL A 451 -15.32 -6.81 -26.40
CA VAL A 451 -14.46 -6.63 -25.24
C VAL A 451 -14.08 -5.16 -25.11
N PHE A 452 -14.29 -4.60 -23.93
CA PHE A 452 -13.85 -3.27 -23.53
C PHE A 452 -12.64 -3.41 -22.62
N PRO A 453 -11.42 -3.28 -23.17
CA PRO A 453 -10.19 -3.55 -22.43
C PRO A 453 -9.92 -2.50 -21.35
N ARG A 454 -9.16 -2.93 -20.34
CA ARG A 454 -8.48 -2.07 -19.37
C ARG A 454 -6.98 -2.40 -19.38
N GLY A 455 -6.13 -1.39 -19.23
CA GLY A 455 -4.67 -1.54 -19.18
C GLY A 455 -4.00 -1.43 -20.54
N GLY A 456 -2.79 -1.97 -20.67
CA GLY A 456 -1.90 -1.79 -21.83
C GLY A 456 -0.82 -0.74 -21.58
N GLU A 457 0.10 -0.59 -22.53
CA GLU A 457 1.13 0.46 -22.54
C GLU A 457 1.00 1.27 -23.84
N PRO A 458 0.49 2.52 -23.77
CA PRO A 458 -0.05 3.19 -22.59
C PRO A 458 -1.45 2.65 -22.20
N PRO A 459 -1.91 2.80 -20.94
CA PRO A 459 -3.17 2.23 -20.48
C PRO A 459 -4.37 2.83 -21.24
N VAL A 460 -5.18 2.00 -21.88
CA VAL A 460 -6.26 2.46 -22.78
C VAL A 460 -7.24 3.41 -22.08
N GLU A 461 -7.57 3.15 -20.81
CA GLU A 461 -8.50 3.97 -20.04
C GLU A 461 -7.94 5.35 -19.68
N ARG A 462 -6.63 5.56 -19.84
CA ARG A 462 -5.93 6.82 -19.56
C ARG A 462 -5.33 7.48 -20.81
N SER A 463 -5.42 6.83 -21.96
CA SER A 463 -4.73 7.26 -23.19
C SER A 463 -5.66 7.88 -24.23
N GLY A 464 -6.97 7.86 -23.99
CA GLY A 464 -7.96 8.43 -24.89
C GLY A 464 -9.38 8.07 -24.48
N GLU A 465 -10.34 8.43 -25.35
CA GLU A 465 -11.72 8.00 -25.18
C GLU A 465 -11.84 6.48 -25.32
N THR A 466 -12.61 5.86 -24.43
CA THR A 466 -12.88 4.42 -24.48
C THR A 466 -14.39 4.17 -24.39
N PRO A 467 -14.94 3.15 -25.07
CA PRO A 467 -16.37 2.88 -25.01
C PRO A 467 -16.86 2.56 -23.58
N MET A 468 -16.01 1.99 -22.72
CA MET A 468 -16.33 1.79 -21.30
C MET A 468 -16.46 3.13 -20.57
N GLY A 469 -15.52 4.06 -20.80
CA GLY A 469 -15.60 5.41 -20.23
C GLY A 469 -16.85 6.14 -20.68
N THR A 470 -17.17 6.07 -21.98
CA THR A 470 -18.40 6.66 -22.55
C THR A 470 -19.64 6.04 -21.92
N PHE A 471 -19.71 4.70 -21.81
CA PHE A 471 -20.83 4.00 -21.18
C PHE A 471 -21.02 4.40 -19.71
N ALA A 472 -19.94 4.40 -18.92
CA ALA A 472 -20.00 4.76 -17.51
C ALA A 472 -20.43 6.22 -17.31
N ALA A 473 -19.88 7.15 -18.10
CA ALA A 473 -20.24 8.57 -18.04
C ALA A 473 -21.71 8.77 -18.43
N GLU A 474 -22.20 8.09 -19.48
CA GLU A 474 -23.61 8.13 -19.86
C GLU A 474 -24.54 7.55 -18.78
N ALA A 475 -24.14 6.47 -18.11
CA ALA A 475 -24.92 5.89 -17.03
C ALA A 475 -25.08 6.88 -15.86
N VAL A 476 -23.98 7.54 -15.45
CA VAL A 476 -24.02 8.60 -14.42
C VAL A 476 -24.88 9.77 -14.87
N ARG A 477 -24.66 10.26 -16.10
CA ARG A 477 -25.42 11.38 -16.68
C ARG A 477 -26.93 11.13 -16.65
N ARG A 478 -27.36 9.93 -17.07
CA ARG A 478 -28.77 9.53 -17.08
C ARG A 478 -29.33 9.36 -15.68
N THR A 479 -28.59 8.73 -14.78
CA THR A 479 -29.04 8.46 -13.40
C THR A 479 -29.33 9.75 -12.64
N TYR A 480 -28.48 10.76 -12.80
CA TYR A 480 -28.61 12.03 -12.09
C TYR A 480 -29.25 13.14 -12.93
N GLY A 481 -29.69 12.84 -14.16
CA GLY A 481 -30.33 13.81 -15.06
C GLY A 481 -29.45 15.01 -15.42
N THR A 482 -28.13 14.86 -15.41
CA THR A 482 -27.19 15.96 -15.71
C THR A 482 -26.97 16.13 -17.21
N GLN A 483 -26.46 17.29 -17.63
CA GLN A 483 -26.10 17.54 -19.04
C GLN A 483 -24.75 16.92 -19.41
N LEU A 484 -23.84 16.85 -18.45
CA LEU A 484 -22.49 16.32 -18.59
C LEU A 484 -22.15 15.44 -17.38
N ALA A 485 -21.30 14.45 -17.60
CA ALA A 485 -20.68 13.65 -16.55
C ALA A 485 -19.20 13.45 -16.90
N PHE A 486 -18.33 13.69 -15.93
CA PHE A 486 -16.90 13.45 -16.06
C PHE A 486 -16.53 12.31 -15.13
N LEU A 487 -15.85 11.31 -15.67
CA LEU A 487 -15.26 10.22 -14.89
C LEU A 487 -13.79 10.13 -15.26
N ASN A 488 -12.92 10.07 -14.26
CA ASN A 488 -11.52 9.84 -14.50
C ASN A 488 -11.32 8.37 -14.91
N GLY A 489 -10.45 8.13 -15.90
CA GLY A 489 -10.11 6.77 -16.35
C GLY A 489 -9.61 5.85 -15.22
N GLY A 490 -9.03 6.43 -14.16
CA GLY A 490 -8.62 5.70 -12.95
C GLY A 490 -9.77 5.02 -12.21
N GLY A 491 -11.01 5.49 -12.35
CA GLY A 491 -12.20 4.86 -11.77
C GLY A 491 -12.63 3.57 -12.48
N LEU A 492 -12.12 3.30 -13.69
CA LEU A 492 -12.41 2.06 -14.43
C LEU A 492 -11.42 0.97 -14.00
N ARG A 493 -11.91 -0.03 -13.27
CA ARG A 493 -11.06 -1.03 -12.58
C ARG A 493 -11.02 -2.42 -13.23
N GLY A 494 -11.80 -2.69 -14.27
CA GLY A 494 -11.81 -3.99 -14.97
C GLY A 494 -12.03 -3.90 -16.50
N THR A 495 -11.63 -4.96 -17.20
CA THR A 495 -12.09 -5.25 -18.58
C THR A 495 -13.54 -5.73 -18.53
N LEU A 496 -14.36 -5.39 -19.53
CA LEU A 496 -15.73 -5.91 -19.67
C LEU A 496 -15.89 -6.67 -20.99
N PRO A 497 -16.40 -7.91 -21.01
CA PRO A 497 -16.73 -8.72 -19.84
C PRO A 497 -15.47 -9.06 -19.01
N ALA A 498 -15.65 -9.32 -17.71
CA ALA A 498 -14.53 -9.64 -16.83
C ALA A 498 -13.82 -10.92 -17.33
N ARG A 499 -12.48 -10.94 -17.30
CA ARG A 499 -11.68 -12.09 -17.78
C ARG A 499 -11.93 -13.39 -17.00
N GLN A 500 -12.47 -13.29 -15.78
CA GLN A 500 -12.81 -14.43 -14.93
C GLN A 500 -14.27 -14.90 -15.10
N GLU A 501 -15.09 -14.19 -15.87
CA GLU A 501 -16.45 -14.58 -16.23
C GLU A 501 -16.48 -15.20 -17.62
N ALA A 502 -15.64 -16.21 -17.86
CA ALA A 502 -16.08 -17.24 -18.78
C ALA A 502 -17.25 -17.93 -18.07
N PRO A 503 -18.47 -17.95 -18.64
CA PRO A 503 -19.61 -18.54 -17.96
C PRO A 503 -19.25 -19.97 -17.53
N ALA A 504 -19.58 -20.34 -16.29
CA ALA A 504 -19.34 -21.69 -15.74
C ALA A 504 -19.98 -22.81 -16.58
N ARG A 505 -20.77 -22.45 -17.61
CA ARG A 505 -21.24 -23.32 -18.67
C ARG A 505 -20.99 -22.69 -20.04
N PRO A 506 -20.36 -23.41 -21.00
CA PRO A 506 -20.15 -22.93 -22.36
C PRO A 506 -21.46 -22.82 -23.19
N THR A 507 -22.60 -23.25 -22.66
CA THR A 507 -23.88 -23.26 -23.38
C THR A 507 -24.96 -22.49 -22.62
N PRO A 508 -25.54 -21.43 -23.21
CA PRO A 508 -26.76 -20.81 -22.70
C PRO A 508 -27.90 -21.83 -22.76
N VAL A 509 -28.48 -22.19 -21.62
CA VAL A 509 -29.79 -22.88 -21.61
C VAL A 509 -30.81 -21.86 -22.08
N ARG A 510 -31.21 -21.91 -23.35
CA ARG A 510 -32.45 -21.27 -23.81
C ARG A 510 -33.60 -21.88 -23.02
N PRO A 511 -34.40 -21.11 -22.26
CA PRO A 511 -35.73 -21.58 -21.91
C PRO A 511 -36.51 -21.79 -23.22
N PRO A 512 -37.33 -22.85 -23.34
CA PRO A 512 -38.25 -22.96 -24.47
C PRO A 512 -39.20 -21.75 -24.48
N PRO A 513 -39.65 -21.29 -25.65
CA PRO A 513 -40.54 -20.14 -25.75
C PRO A 513 -41.85 -20.49 -25.06
N ARG A 514 -42.15 -19.80 -23.96
CA ARG A 514 -43.52 -19.72 -23.45
C ARG A 514 -44.00 -18.29 -23.60
N LEU A 515 -44.97 -18.17 -24.51
CA LEU A 515 -45.87 -17.04 -24.70
C LEU A 515 -46.48 -16.62 -23.36
N PHE A 516 -46.10 -15.46 -22.85
CA PHE A 516 -46.88 -14.22 -22.74
C PHE A 516 -46.18 -13.25 -21.78
#